data_AF-A0A9X0PH12-F1
#
_entry.id   AF-A0A9X0PH12-F1
#
_cell.length_a   1.000
_cell.length_b   1.000
_cell.length_c   1.000
_cell.angle_alpha   90.00
_cell.angle_beta   90.00
_cell.angle_gamma   90.00
#
_symmetry.space_group_name_H-M   'P 1'
#
loop_
_entity.id
_entity.type
_entity.pdbx_description
1 polymer ?
#
loop_
_entity_poly.entity_id
_entity_poly.type
_entity_poly.pdbx_seq_one_letter_code
_entity_poly.pdbx_strand_id
1 'polypeptide(L)'
;MKKLLVSTLAVGILSTGAFALSHEADAKVTAQNGIILHDDSKLLEHELSYVDILIDDNASADSKQRVKAYFDKQGLHSVSDIIKKAKADGLDTSKYDHLI
;
A
#
# COMPACT_ATOMS: atom_id res chain seq x y z
N MET A 1 -24.77 38.64 -28.46
CA MET A 1 -23.78 37.62 -28.09
C MET A 1 -22.98 38.13 -26.89
N LYS A 2 -22.98 37.39 -25.77
CA LYS A 2 -21.89 37.32 -24.77
C LYS A 2 -22.25 36.20 -23.80
N LYS A 3 -21.69 35.02 -24.08
CA LYS A 3 -21.72 33.85 -23.20
C LYS A 3 -20.76 34.14 -22.04
N LEU A 4 -21.25 34.22 -20.82
CA LEU A 4 -20.41 34.16 -19.62
C LEU A 4 -20.83 32.90 -18.87
N LEU A 5 -20.16 31.81 -19.24
CA LEU A 5 -20.12 30.58 -18.46
C LEU A 5 -19.45 30.92 -17.13
N VAL A 6 -20.25 31.08 -16.09
CA VAL A 6 -19.75 31.12 -14.71
C VAL A 6 -19.37 29.68 -14.38
N SER A 7 -18.10 29.35 -14.60
CA SER A 7 -17.49 28.13 -14.08
C SER A 7 -17.50 28.22 -12.56
N THR A 8 -18.53 27.65 -11.94
CA THR A 8 -18.55 27.35 -10.51
C THR A 8 -17.38 26.42 -10.22
N LEU A 9 -16.27 27.01 -9.76
CA LEU A 9 -15.15 26.30 -9.16
C LEU A 9 -15.69 25.56 -7.94
N ALA A 10 -15.84 24.24 -8.07
CA ALA A 10 -16.02 23.36 -6.94
C ALA A 10 -14.71 23.35 -6.14
N VAL A 11 -14.60 24.22 -5.14
CA VAL A 11 -13.55 24.13 -4.13
C VAL A 11 -13.98 23.00 -3.19
N GLY A 12 -13.48 21.80 -3.47
CA GLY A 12 -13.63 20.64 -2.59
C GLY A 12 -12.94 20.94 -1.26
N ILE A 13 -13.72 21.17 -0.22
CA ILE A 13 -13.22 21.18 1.15
C ILE A 13 -12.86 19.73 1.48
N LEU A 14 -11.57 19.38 1.52
CA LEU A 14 -11.12 18.18 2.22
C LEU A 14 -11.35 18.41 3.71
N SER A 15 -12.58 18.20 4.17
CA SER A 15 -12.90 18.18 5.59
C SER A 15 -12.26 16.93 6.20
N THR A 16 -11.06 17.08 6.75
CA THR A 16 -10.51 16.13 7.71
C THR A 16 -11.42 16.10 8.93
N GLY A 17 -12.38 15.18 8.93
CA GLY A 17 -13.35 15.00 9.99
C GLY A 17 -13.53 13.53 10.28
N ALA A 18 -12.82 13.03 11.30
CA ALA A 18 -13.27 12.05 12.29
C ALA A 18 -12.03 11.51 13.03
N PHE A 19 -11.76 12.04 14.24
CA PHE A 19 -10.96 11.30 15.20
C PHE A 19 -11.87 10.22 15.81
N ALA A 20 -11.90 9.05 15.19
CA ALA A 20 -12.30 7.84 15.88
C ALA A 20 -11.06 7.32 16.62
N LEU A 21 -11.15 7.24 17.95
CA LEU A 21 -10.22 6.46 18.76
C LEU A 21 -10.53 4.97 18.56
N SER A 22 -10.19 4.46 17.38
CA SER A 22 -10.04 3.04 17.14
C SER A 22 -8.53 2.80 17.09
N HIS A 23 -8.02 1.90 17.91
CA HIS A 23 -6.63 1.42 17.79
C HIS A 23 -6.55 0.40 16.65
N GLU A 24 -7.05 0.78 15.48
CA GLU A 24 -6.80 0.13 14.21
C GLU A 24 -5.52 0.78 13.69
N ALA A 25 -4.58 0.00 13.13
CA ALA A 25 -3.46 0.56 12.40
C ALA A 25 -3.99 1.09 11.06
N ASP A 26 -4.77 2.17 11.12
CA ASP A 26 -5.34 2.84 9.96
C ASP A 26 -4.18 3.37 9.11
N ALA A 27 -4.08 2.88 7.87
CA ALA A 27 -3.09 3.34 6.92
C ALA A 27 -3.19 4.87 6.79
N LYS A 28 -2.12 5.58 7.14
CA LYS A 28 -2.10 7.03 7.24
C LYS A 28 -1.24 7.64 6.13
N VAL A 29 -1.76 8.71 5.52
CA VAL A 29 -0.99 9.56 4.62
C VAL A 29 -0.44 10.75 5.41
N THR A 30 0.88 10.92 5.40
CA THR A 30 1.57 12.06 6.00
C THR A 30 2.03 13.01 4.91
N ALA A 31 1.60 14.28 4.99
CA ALA A 31 1.93 15.31 4.03
C ALA A 31 2.38 16.61 4.71
N GLN A 32 3.29 17.33 4.05
CA GLN A 32 3.70 18.68 4.45
C GLN A 32 3.68 19.60 3.24
N ASN A 33 3.11 20.79 3.39
CA ASN A 33 3.06 21.82 2.33
C ASN A 33 2.45 21.31 1.00
N GLY A 34 1.48 20.39 1.07
CA GLY A 34 0.84 19.78 -0.11
C GLY A 34 1.63 18.65 -0.77
N ILE A 35 2.81 18.31 -0.25
CA ILE A 35 3.65 17.19 -0.72
C ILE A 35 3.41 15.99 0.20
N ILE A 36 3.03 14.86 -0.36
CA ILE A 36 2.92 13.60 0.37
C ILE A 36 4.34 13.10 0.68
N LEU A 37 4.65 12.96 1.96
CA LEU A 37 5.95 12.48 2.44
C LEU A 37 5.95 10.98 2.69
N HIS A 38 4.82 10.45 3.14
CA HIS A 38 4.66 9.03 3.42
C HIS A 38 3.21 8.59 3.28
N ASP A 39 3.02 7.35 2.85
CA ASP A 39 1.73 6.72 2.67
C ASP A 39 1.85 5.27 3.18
N ASP A 40 1.37 5.02 4.39
CA ASP A 40 1.45 3.71 5.05
C ASP A 40 0.63 2.64 4.31
N SER A 41 -0.23 3.02 3.36
CA SER A 41 -1.00 2.05 2.57
C SER A 41 -0.17 1.40 1.46
N LYS A 42 1.02 1.94 1.15
CA LYS A 42 1.88 1.46 0.07
C LYS A 42 2.90 0.46 0.58
N LEU A 43 3.08 -0.61 -0.19
CA LEU A 43 4.13 -1.58 0.05
C LEU A 43 5.50 -0.92 -0.14
N LEU A 44 6.43 -1.21 0.75
CA LEU A 44 7.80 -0.72 0.66
C LEU A 44 8.64 -1.67 -0.20
N GLU A 45 9.58 -1.11 -0.96
CA GLU A 45 10.42 -1.89 -1.90
C GLU A 45 11.18 -3.04 -1.21
N HIS A 46 11.69 -2.80 0.00
CA HIS A 46 12.42 -3.83 0.75
C HIS A 46 11.52 -4.96 1.24
N GLU A 47 10.21 -4.74 1.43
CA GLU A 47 9.28 -5.80 1.83
C GLU A 47 9.04 -6.79 0.70
N LEU A 48 9.20 -6.36 -0.55
CA LEU A 48 9.10 -7.26 -1.70
C LEU A 48 10.21 -8.33 -1.67
N SER A 49 11.36 -8.05 -1.05
CA SER A 49 12.41 -9.06 -0.83
C SER A 49 11.99 -10.16 0.17
N TYR A 50 10.97 -9.91 1.00
CA TYR A 50 10.44 -10.95 1.90
C TYR A 50 9.69 -12.04 1.14
N VAL A 51 9.23 -11.76 -0.09
CA VAL A 51 8.69 -12.78 -0.99
C VAL A 51 9.74 -13.85 -1.29
N ASP A 52 11.03 -13.48 -1.40
CA ASP A 52 12.12 -14.44 -1.61
C ASP A 52 12.19 -15.47 -0.48
N ILE A 53 11.96 -15.06 0.76
CA ILE A 53 11.93 -15.94 1.93
C ILE A 53 10.75 -16.91 1.85
N LEU A 54 9.61 -16.48 1.33
CA LEU A 54 8.41 -17.31 1.21
C LEU A 54 8.55 -18.39 0.13
N ILE A 55 9.26 -18.09 -0.96
CA ILE A 55 9.44 -19.00 -2.10
C ILE A 55 10.72 -19.85 -2.02
N ASP A 56 11.69 -19.49 -1.18
CA ASP A 56 12.91 -20.27 -1.00
C ASP A 56 12.64 -21.55 -0.19
N ASP A 57 12.80 -22.70 -0.81
CA ASP A 57 12.62 -24.02 -0.18
C ASP A 57 13.56 -24.25 1.02
N ASN A 58 14.71 -23.58 1.05
CA ASN A 58 15.71 -23.72 2.11
C ASN A 58 15.54 -22.72 3.25
N ALA A 59 14.63 -21.75 3.12
CA ALA A 59 14.39 -20.78 4.18
C ALA A 59 13.78 -21.46 5.41
N SER A 60 14.19 -21.01 6.61
CA SER A 60 13.75 -21.59 7.86
C SER A 60 12.22 -21.51 8.01
N ALA A 61 11.61 -22.55 8.57
CA ALA A 61 10.16 -22.60 8.80
C ALA A 61 9.69 -21.42 9.68
N ASP A 62 10.46 -21.07 10.70
CA ASP A 62 10.18 -19.94 11.60
C ASP A 62 10.20 -18.60 10.84
N SER A 63 11.19 -18.39 9.97
CA SER A 63 11.24 -17.18 9.13
C SER A 63 10.05 -17.09 8.20
N LYS A 64 9.68 -18.19 7.52
CA LYS A 64 8.50 -18.23 6.65
C LYS A 64 7.22 -17.91 7.42
N GLN A 65 7.05 -18.49 8.60
CA GLN A 65 5.88 -18.24 9.45
C GLN A 65 5.79 -16.77 9.89
N ARG A 66 6.93 -16.17 10.29
CA ARG A 66 6.96 -14.76 10.70
C ARG A 66 6.65 -13.81 9.55
N VAL A 67 7.20 -14.05 8.37
CA VAL A 67 6.90 -13.26 7.16
C VAL A 67 5.45 -13.42 6.75
N LYS A 68 4.91 -14.63 6.79
CA LYS A 68 3.49 -14.87 6.50
C LYS A 68 2.58 -14.11 7.47
N ALA A 69 2.86 -14.22 8.77
CA ALA A 69 2.10 -13.50 9.80
C ALA A 69 2.22 -11.97 9.67
N TYR A 70 3.35 -11.47 9.16
CA TYR A 70 3.53 -10.05 8.87
C TYR A 70 2.59 -9.55 7.78
N PHE A 71 2.54 -10.25 6.64
CA PHE A 71 1.66 -9.89 5.53
C PHE A 71 0.18 -10.17 5.82
N ASP A 72 -0.13 -11.22 6.57
CA ASP A 72 -1.51 -11.52 7.00
C ASP A 72 -2.13 -10.37 7.80
N LYS A 73 -1.34 -9.69 8.64
CA LYS A 73 -1.79 -8.51 9.40
C LYS A 73 -2.12 -7.30 8.53
N GLN A 74 -1.60 -7.27 7.30
CA GLN A 74 -1.87 -6.22 6.31
C GLN A 74 -2.98 -6.63 5.33
N GLY A 75 -3.61 -7.80 5.52
CA GLY A 75 -4.63 -8.35 4.62
C GLY A 75 -4.07 -9.01 3.36
N LEU A 76 -2.76 -9.31 3.32
CA LEU A 76 -2.10 -9.97 2.21
C LEU A 76 -1.85 -11.44 2.55
N HIS A 77 -2.77 -12.32 2.13
CA HIS A 77 -2.83 -13.70 2.61
C HIS A 77 -2.03 -14.70 1.78
N SER A 78 -1.61 -14.31 0.58
CA SER A 78 -0.84 -15.16 -0.33
C SER A 78 0.30 -14.40 -1.01
N VAL A 79 1.28 -15.14 -1.53
CA VAL A 79 2.38 -14.58 -2.33
C VAL A 79 1.84 -13.82 -3.54
N SER A 80 0.80 -14.35 -4.20
CA SER A 80 0.14 -13.67 -5.33
C SER A 80 -0.48 -12.32 -4.91
N ASP A 81 -1.11 -12.25 -3.74
CA ASP A 81 -1.68 -10.99 -3.23
C ASP A 81 -0.60 -9.94 -2.96
N ILE A 82 0.53 -10.36 -2.37
CA ILE A 82 1.67 -9.48 -2.12
C ILE A 82 2.21 -8.92 -3.45
N ILE A 83 2.43 -9.78 -4.45
CA ILE A 83 2.96 -9.35 -5.75
C ILE A 83 1.96 -8.44 -6.48
N LYS A 84 0.66 -8.75 -6.44
CA LYS A 84 -0.38 -7.89 -7.03
C LYS A 84 -0.43 -6.52 -6.37
N LYS A 85 -0.32 -6.46 -5.03
CA LYS A 85 -0.25 -5.18 -4.29
C LYS A 85 1.00 -4.40 -4.66
N ALA A 86 2.16 -5.04 -4.69
CA ALA A 86 3.43 -4.42 -5.10
C ALA A 86 3.32 -3.80 -6.50
N LYS A 87 2.74 -4.54 -7.45
CA LYS A 87 2.51 -4.06 -8.83
C LYS A 87 1.54 -2.88 -8.87
N ALA A 88 0.46 -2.92 -8.09
CA ALA A 88 -0.50 -1.83 -7.99
C ALA A 88 0.12 -0.56 -7.37
N ASP A 89 1.07 -0.72 -6.46
CA ASP A 89 1.81 0.37 -5.83
C ASP A 89 2.96 0.92 -6.69
N GLY A 90 3.20 0.31 -7.86
CA GLY A 90 4.20 0.74 -8.83
C GLY A 90 5.60 0.18 -8.60
N LEU A 91 5.75 -0.87 -7.79
CA LEU A 91 7.02 -1.57 -7.62
C LEU A 91 7.29 -2.52 -8.78
N ASP A 92 8.57 -2.71 -9.11
CA ASP A 92 8.98 -3.70 -10.10
C ASP A 92 8.81 -5.12 -9.56
N THR A 93 7.93 -5.88 -10.22
CA THR A 93 7.59 -7.27 -9.86
C THR A 93 8.03 -8.27 -10.92
N SER A 94 8.83 -7.83 -11.90
CA SER A 94 9.27 -8.66 -13.05
C SER A 94 9.92 -9.99 -12.62
N LYS A 95 10.62 -9.99 -11.48
CA LYS A 95 11.22 -11.21 -10.89
C LYS A 95 10.18 -12.28 -10.53
N TYR A 96 8.97 -11.88 -10.17
CA TYR A 96 7.92 -12.74 -9.62
C TYR A 96 6.74 -12.97 -10.56
N ASP A 97 6.77 -12.46 -11.79
CA ASP A 97 5.65 -12.59 -12.75
C ASP A 97 5.26 -14.06 -13.02
N HIS A 98 6.18 -15.01 -12.85
CA HIS A 98 5.91 -16.45 -12.98
C HIS A 98 5.09 -17.06 -11.82
N LEU A 99 4.87 -16.30 -10.75
CA LEU A 99 4.14 -16.71 -9.54
C LEU A 99 2.71 -16.12 -9.48
N ILE A 100 2.33 -15.29 -10.45
CA ILE A 100 1.03 -14.58 -10.49
C ILE A 100 0.01 -15.36 -11.32
#